data_AF-A0A7J5TEI1-F1
#
_entry.id   AF-A0A7J5TEI1-F1
#
_cell.length_a   1.000
_cell.length_b   1.000
_cell.length_c   1.000
_cell.angle_alpha   90.00
_cell.angle_beta   90.00
_cell.angle_gamma   90.00
#
_symmetry.space_group_name_H-M   'P 1'
#
loop_
_entity.id
_entity.type
_entity.pdbx_description
1 polymer ?
#
loop_
_entity_poly.entity_id
_entity_poly.type
_entity_poly.pdbx_seq_one_letter_code
_entity_poly.pdbx_strand_id
1 'polypeptide(L)'
;MTSGTSTITVQKNSAIADIPPRIFGSFVEHLGRCVYGGIYEPSHPTADENGFRQDVINLVKELGVTCVRYPGGNFVSAYNWEDGTGPRGQRPIRRDLAWHSTETNEVGIDDFYRWSKKTGTEIMLAVNMGTRGLKAALEELEYVNGAPGTELADRRVRNGITEPMDIKMWCIGNEMDGPWQVGHMSPDEYAAAVDRVAHAMKLAESGLELVACGSSSAHMPTFGSWERSVLTKAYDNLDFVSCHAYYY
;
A
#
# COMPACT_ATOMS: atom_id res chain seq x y z
N MET A 1 -27.85 39.67 -21.25
CA MET A 1 -27.37 38.48 -20.51
C MET A 1 -28.32 37.34 -20.82
N THR A 2 -27.93 36.40 -21.68
CA THR A 2 -28.71 35.18 -21.92
C THR A 2 -28.48 34.23 -20.74
N SER A 3 -29.49 34.01 -19.90
CA SER A 3 -29.41 32.98 -18.86
C SER A 3 -29.36 31.61 -19.54
N GLY A 4 -28.20 30.96 -19.52
CA GLY A 4 -28.10 29.58 -20.00
C GLY A 4 -28.79 28.64 -19.01
N THR A 5 -29.80 27.91 -19.46
CA THR A 5 -30.40 26.80 -18.69
C THR A 5 -29.66 25.50 -18.99
N SER A 6 -29.25 24.78 -17.94
CA SER A 6 -28.70 23.42 -18.04
C SER A 6 -29.73 22.39 -17.59
N THR A 7 -29.70 21.19 -18.18
CA THR A 7 -30.62 20.09 -17.83
C THR A 7 -29.83 18.84 -17.45
N ILE A 8 -30.19 18.20 -16.34
CA ILE A 8 -29.68 16.90 -15.89
C ILE A 8 -30.83 15.90 -15.92
N THR A 9 -30.63 14.73 -16.51
CA THR A 9 -31.62 13.65 -16.53
C THR A 9 -31.06 12.42 -15.81
N VAL A 10 -31.81 11.88 -14.85
CA VAL A 10 -31.44 10.67 -14.10
C VAL A 10 -32.41 9.55 -14.47
N GLN A 11 -31.88 8.44 -14.99
CA GLN A 11 -32.69 7.30 -15.44
C GLN A 11 -32.18 6.01 -14.81
N LYS A 12 -33.08 5.24 -14.21
CA LYS A 12 -32.77 3.96 -13.57
C LYS A 12 -32.14 2.95 -14.54
N ASN A 13 -32.51 2.99 -15.82
CA ASN A 13 -32.06 2.04 -16.84
C ASN A 13 -30.71 2.42 -17.48
N SER A 14 -30.06 3.48 -16.97
CA SER A 14 -28.74 3.94 -17.42
C SER A 14 -27.67 3.74 -16.32
N ALA A 15 -27.81 2.68 -15.52
CA ALA A 15 -26.83 2.33 -14.50
C ALA A 15 -25.48 1.95 -15.13
N ILE A 16 -24.38 2.42 -14.55
CA ILE A 16 -23.01 2.14 -15.01
C ILE A 16 -22.51 0.82 -14.39
N ALA A 17 -22.42 0.77 -13.06
CA ALA A 17 -22.02 -0.39 -12.27
C ALA A 17 -22.40 -0.16 -10.80
N ASP A 18 -22.31 -1.21 -9.98
CA ASP A 18 -22.34 -1.06 -8.52
C ASP A 18 -21.11 -0.26 -8.04
N ILE A 19 -21.29 0.56 -7.00
CA ILE A 19 -20.21 1.40 -6.46
C ILE A 19 -19.29 0.52 -5.59
N PRO A 20 -18.02 0.28 -6.00
CA PRO A 20 -17.11 -0.52 -5.20
C PRO A 20 -16.70 0.27 -3.95
N PRO A 21 -16.78 -0.28 -2.72
CA PRO A 21 -16.43 0.47 -1.51
C PRO A 21 -15.00 1.02 -1.52
N ARG A 22 -14.05 0.31 -2.14
CA ARG A 22 -12.63 0.69 -2.22
C ARG A 22 -12.35 1.95 -3.06
N ILE A 23 -13.31 2.47 -3.82
CA ILE A 23 -13.13 3.78 -4.48
C ILE A 23 -13.06 4.93 -3.46
N PHE A 24 -13.56 4.71 -2.24
CA PHE A 24 -13.45 5.61 -1.09
C PHE A 24 -12.23 5.26 -0.22
N GLY A 25 -11.18 4.72 -0.84
CA GLY A 25 -9.90 4.45 -0.19
C GLY A 25 -9.08 5.73 0.06
N SER A 26 -8.01 5.58 0.84
CA SER A 26 -7.03 6.61 1.10
C SER A 26 -5.62 6.01 1.11
N PHE A 27 -4.62 6.80 1.49
CA PHE A 27 -3.23 6.43 1.38
C PHE A 27 -2.40 7.07 2.50
N VAL A 28 -1.62 6.23 3.20
CA VAL A 28 -0.69 6.63 4.25
C VAL A 28 0.71 6.20 3.87
N GLU A 29 1.61 7.17 3.74
CA GLU A 29 3.02 6.95 3.47
C GLU A 29 3.86 7.39 4.66
N HIS A 30 5.02 6.75 4.85
CA HIS A 30 6.11 7.30 5.65
C HIS A 30 6.73 8.53 4.96
N LEU A 31 5.96 9.61 4.91
CA LEU A 31 6.29 10.87 4.24
C LEU A 31 5.93 12.03 5.17
N GLY A 32 6.95 12.82 5.53
CA GLY A 32 6.80 14.01 6.35
C GLY A 32 6.06 13.72 7.66
N ARG A 33 4.85 14.27 7.80
CA ARG A 33 4.02 14.14 9.01
C ARG A 33 2.78 13.27 8.84
N CYS A 34 2.70 12.48 7.77
CA CYS A 34 1.55 11.61 7.54
C CYS A 34 1.44 10.54 8.66
N VAL A 35 2.56 9.90 9.00
CA VAL A 35 2.66 8.96 10.12
C VAL A 35 3.00 9.70 11.42
N TYR A 36 4.23 10.21 11.52
CA TYR A 36 4.74 10.84 12.75
C TYR A 36 4.21 12.27 12.91
N GLY A 37 3.42 12.50 13.96
CA GLY A 37 2.68 13.76 14.16
C GLY A 37 1.41 13.87 13.33
N GLY A 38 1.01 12.77 12.69
CA GLY A 38 -0.25 12.57 11.97
C GLY A 38 -1.08 11.48 12.64
N ILE A 39 -1.09 10.26 12.10
CA ILE A 39 -1.82 9.14 12.73
C ILE A 39 -1.20 8.69 14.06
N TYR A 40 0.11 8.89 14.26
CA TYR A 40 0.86 8.44 15.42
C TYR A 40 1.63 9.60 16.07
N GLU A 41 1.30 9.90 17.32
CA GLU A 41 1.90 10.97 18.10
C GLU A 41 1.75 10.66 19.61
N PRO A 42 2.63 9.84 20.20
CA PRO A 42 2.45 9.30 21.56
C PRO A 42 2.31 10.35 22.67
N SER A 43 2.87 11.54 22.46
CA SER A 43 2.78 12.65 23.42
C SER A 43 1.51 13.49 23.28
N HIS A 44 0.67 13.24 22.27
CA HIS A 44 -0.53 14.03 22.03
C HIS A 44 -1.61 13.76 23.10
N PRO A 45 -2.38 14.75 23.56
CA PRO A 45 -3.39 14.56 24.61
C PRO A 45 -4.49 13.53 24.29
N THR A 46 -4.70 13.25 23.01
CA THR A 46 -5.69 12.27 22.50
C THR A 46 -5.06 10.94 22.09
N ALA A 47 -3.77 10.73 22.36
CA ALA A 47 -3.10 9.48 22.03
C ALA A 47 -3.70 8.32 22.83
N ASP A 48 -3.94 7.19 22.15
CA ASP A 48 -4.36 5.95 22.77
C ASP A 48 -3.17 5.17 23.35
N GLU A 49 -3.44 3.97 23.89
CA GLU A 49 -2.42 3.11 24.50
C GLU A 49 -1.32 2.64 23.54
N ASN A 50 -1.55 2.73 22.22
CA ASN A 50 -0.56 2.38 21.20
C ASN A 50 0.20 3.60 20.66
N GLY A 51 -0.20 4.82 21.06
CA GLY A 51 0.36 6.09 20.62
C GLY A 51 -0.38 6.73 19.44
N PHE A 52 -1.53 6.16 19.02
CA PHE A 52 -2.31 6.68 17.90
C PHE A 52 -3.28 7.77 18.34
N ARG A 53 -3.42 8.81 17.52
CA ARG A 53 -4.29 9.94 17.81
C ARG A 53 -5.77 9.59 17.63
N GLN A 54 -6.53 9.55 18.72
CA GLN A 54 -7.94 9.18 18.71
C GLN A 54 -8.82 10.18 17.95
N ASP A 55 -8.48 11.47 17.99
CA ASP A 55 -9.14 12.52 17.19
C ASP A 55 -8.96 12.29 15.69
N VAL A 56 -7.76 11.89 15.25
CA VAL A 56 -7.49 11.53 13.84
C VAL A 56 -8.24 10.26 13.45
N ILE A 57 -8.26 9.23 14.30
CA ILE A 57 -9.04 8.00 14.05
C ILE A 57 -10.52 8.32 13.84
N ASN A 58 -11.09 9.22 14.65
CA ASN A 58 -12.50 9.60 14.52
C ASN A 58 -12.78 10.32 13.20
N LEU A 59 -11.88 11.22 12.76
CA LEU A 59 -12.01 11.90 11.47
C LEU A 59 -11.87 10.94 10.27
N VAL A 60 -11.00 9.93 10.36
CA VAL A 60 -10.89 8.90 9.31
C VAL A 60 -12.19 8.09 9.20
N LYS A 61 -12.81 7.76 10.32
CA LYS A 61 -14.12 7.09 10.34
C LYS A 61 -15.23 7.98 9.77
N GLU A 62 -15.24 9.26 10.15
CA GLU A 62 -16.22 10.24 9.67
C GLU A 62 -16.08 10.45 8.15
N LEU A 63 -14.85 10.47 7.63
CA LEU A 63 -14.58 10.55 6.19
C LEU A 63 -15.08 9.31 5.42
N GLY A 64 -15.33 8.19 6.11
CA GLY A 64 -15.84 6.97 5.50
C GLY A 64 -14.79 6.19 4.71
N VAL A 65 -13.52 6.28 5.11
CA VAL A 65 -12.42 5.56 4.44
C VAL A 65 -12.64 4.05 4.58
N THR A 66 -12.50 3.32 3.48
CA THR A 66 -12.75 1.86 3.43
C THR A 66 -11.46 1.03 3.34
N CYS A 67 -10.44 1.55 2.67
CA CYS A 67 -9.16 0.89 2.44
C CYS A 67 -8.04 1.92 2.49
N VAL A 68 -6.89 1.57 3.08
CA VAL A 68 -5.72 2.45 3.14
C VAL A 68 -4.51 1.75 2.56
N ARG A 69 -3.90 2.36 1.52
CA ARG A 69 -2.61 1.93 0.99
C ARG A 69 -1.48 2.27 1.97
N TYR A 70 -0.52 1.36 2.15
CA TYR A 70 0.60 1.48 3.11
C TYR A 70 1.77 0.53 2.71
N PRO A 71 3.04 0.74 3.09
CA PRO A 71 3.64 1.93 3.74
C PRO A 71 4.06 3.01 2.74
N GLY A 72 3.76 2.77 1.47
CA GLY A 72 4.53 3.33 0.38
C GLY A 72 3.72 4.03 -0.65
N GLY A 73 4.28 5.17 -1.00
CA GLY A 73 4.55 5.62 -2.34
C GLY A 73 6.03 5.35 -2.58
N ASN A 74 6.83 6.40 -2.80
CA ASN A 74 8.26 6.28 -3.08
C ASN A 74 9.05 5.57 -1.95
N PHE A 75 8.66 5.79 -0.68
CA PHE A 75 9.31 5.24 0.51
C PHE A 75 9.54 3.73 0.45
N VAL A 76 8.56 2.94 -0.02
CA VAL A 76 8.64 1.47 0.03
C VAL A 76 9.76 0.89 -0.82
N SER A 77 10.23 1.63 -1.84
CA SER A 77 11.21 1.10 -2.81
C SER A 77 12.62 0.94 -2.24
N ALA A 78 12.87 1.45 -1.03
CA ALA A 78 14.10 1.21 -0.27
C ALA A 78 13.84 0.61 1.14
N TYR A 79 12.61 0.22 1.43
CA TYR A 79 12.18 -0.18 2.77
C TYR A 79 12.38 -1.68 3.04
N ASN A 80 12.84 -2.04 4.24
CA ASN A 80 12.83 -3.42 4.73
C ASN A 80 11.69 -3.57 5.74
N TRP A 81 10.66 -4.34 5.40
CA TRP A 81 9.48 -4.50 6.24
C TRP A 81 9.80 -5.05 7.63
N GLU A 82 10.84 -5.89 7.75
CA GLU A 82 11.27 -6.49 9.01
C GLU A 82 11.74 -5.42 10.01
N ASP A 83 12.32 -4.31 9.51
CA ASP A 83 12.79 -3.20 10.34
C ASP A 83 11.61 -2.54 11.10
N GLY A 84 10.36 -2.71 10.63
CA GLY A 84 9.14 -2.21 11.25
C GLY A 84 8.34 -3.22 12.09
N THR A 85 8.90 -4.40 12.39
CA THR A 85 8.20 -5.45 13.16
C THR A 85 8.77 -5.66 14.56
N GLY A 86 8.00 -6.27 15.45
CA GLY A 86 8.46 -6.63 16.80
C GLY A 86 8.63 -5.43 17.74
N PRO A 87 9.37 -5.59 18.87
CA PRO A 87 9.50 -4.54 19.88
C PRO A 87 10.17 -3.27 19.35
N ARG A 88 9.52 -2.10 19.48
CA ARG A 88 10.02 -0.80 18.99
C ARG A 88 11.47 -0.51 19.39
N GLY A 89 11.87 -0.85 20.62
CA GLY A 89 13.24 -0.63 21.13
C GLY A 89 14.33 -1.47 20.47
N GLN A 90 13.98 -2.45 19.63
CA GLN A 90 14.92 -3.26 18.85
C GLN A 90 14.92 -2.92 17.36
N ARG A 91 14.03 -2.01 16.93
CA ARG A 91 13.91 -1.62 15.53
C ARG A 91 15.03 -0.64 15.15
N PRO A 92 15.66 -0.80 13.98
CA PRO A 92 16.75 0.05 13.58
C PRO A 92 16.24 1.40 13.05
N ILE A 93 16.99 2.46 13.33
CA ILE A 93 16.82 3.73 12.63
C ILE A 93 17.44 3.62 11.23
N ARG A 94 16.71 4.03 10.20
CA ARG A 94 17.12 3.98 8.80
C ARG A 94 17.09 5.35 8.15
N ARG A 95 17.75 5.48 7.01
CA ARG A 95 17.62 6.65 6.13
C ARG A 95 16.63 6.29 5.03
N ASP A 96 15.62 7.13 4.85
CA ASP A 96 14.77 7.12 3.68
C ASP A 96 15.41 7.98 2.57
N LEU A 97 15.59 7.36 1.41
CA LEU A 97 16.16 7.99 0.23
C LEU A 97 15.13 8.80 -0.56
N ALA A 98 13.86 8.42 -0.50
CA ALA A 98 12.78 9.05 -1.27
C ALA A 98 12.52 10.48 -0.78
N TRP A 99 12.41 10.65 0.55
CA TRP A 99 12.05 11.92 1.18
C TRP A 99 13.19 12.50 2.01
N HIS A 100 14.41 12.01 1.81
CA HIS A 100 15.63 12.50 2.45
C HIS A 100 15.50 12.65 3.97
N SER A 101 14.92 11.64 4.61
CA SER A 101 14.53 11.67 6.01
C SER A 101 15.18 10.53 6.81
N THR A 102 15.14 10.64 8.13
CA THR A 102 15.52 9.56 9.03
C THR A 102 14.24 8.87 9.51
N GLU A 103 14.10 7.59 9.22
CA GLU A 103 12.96 6.76 9.61
C GLU A 103 13.28 6.02 10.91
N THR A 104 12.49 6.22 11.95
CA THR A 104 12.71 5.62 13.28
C THR A 104 12.19 4.18 13.35
N ASN A 105 11.28 3.80 12.44
CA ASN A 105 10.54 2.55 12.41
C ASN A 105 9.69 2.31 13.67
N GLU A 106 9.33 3.36 14.41
CA GLU A 106 8.41 3.21 15.55
C GLU A 106 7.03 2.72 15.12
N VAL A 107 6.61 3.09 13.90
CA VAL A 107 5.44 2.52 13.23
C VAL A 107 5.93 1.64 12.09
N GLY A 108 5.49 0.38 12.08
CA GLY A 108 5.60 -0.50 10.93
C GLY A 108 4.31 -1.29 10.73
N ILE A 109 4.37 -2.39 9.97
CA ILE A 109 3.17 -3.17 9.61
C ILE A 109 2.41 -3.70 10.84
N ASP A 110 3.12 -4.10 11.90
CA ASP A 110 2.50 -4.56 13.15
C ASP A 110 1.65 -3.44 13.81
N ASP A 111 2.15 -2.21 13.79
CA ASP A 111 1.47 -1.05 14.37
C ASP A 111 0.33 -0.57 13.47
N PHE A 112 0.58 -0.51 12.16
CA PHE A 112 -0.42 -0.07 11.19
C PHE A 112 -1.60 -1.04 11.10
N TYR A 113 -1.39 -2.33 11.32
CA TYR A 113 -2.48 -3.30 11.50
C TYR A 113 -3.36 -2.94 12.69
N ARG A 114 -2.78 -2.66 13.86
CA ARG A 114 -3.53 -2.24 15.06
C ARG A 114 -4.30 -0.95 14.83
N TRP A 115 -3.71 0.01 14.13
CA TRP A 115 -4.40 1.25 13.73
C TRP A 115 -5.57 0.97 12.79
N SER A 116 -5.36 0.13 11.77
CA SER A 116 -6.39 -0.24 10.78
C SER A 116 -7.58 -0.96 11.42
N LYS A 117 -7.34 -1.79 12.45
CA LYS A 117 -8.42 -2.39 13.25
C LYS A 117 -9.24 -1.34 14.01
N LYS A 118 -8.60 -0.28 14.49
CA LYS A 118 -9.28 0.82 15.21
C LYS A 118 -10.11 1.68 14.27
N THR A 119 -9.65 1.94 13.05
CA THR A 119 -10.39 2.70 12.02
C THR A 119 -11.45 1.85 11.31
N GLY A 120 -11.28 0.52 11.26
CA GLY A 120 -12.14 -0.37 10.50
C GLY A 120 -11.84 -0.38 9.01
N THR A 121 -10.60 -0.07 8.62
CA THR A 121 -10.15 0.01 7.23
C THR A 121 -9.40 -1.24 6.81
N GLU A 122 -9.59 -1.69 5.57
CA GLU A 122 -8.71 -2.68 4.94
C GLU A 122 -7.32 -2.10 4.68
N ILE A 123 -6.31 -2.97 4.65
CA ILE A 123 -4.93 -2.60 4.29
C ILE A 123 -4.68 -3.03 2.83
N MET A 124 -4.20 -2.09 2.02
CA MET A 124 -3.61 -2.37 0.71
C MET A 124 -2.09 -2.28 0.83
N LEU A 125 -1.41 -3.42 0.94
CA LEU A 125 0.01 -3.46 1.32
C LEU A 125 0.92 -3.39 0.10
N ALA A 126 1.86 -2.46 0.08
CA ALA A 126 2.88 -2.34 -0.96
C ALA A 126 4.17 -3.07 -0.54
N VAL A 127 4.73 -3.88 -1.45
CA VAL A 127 6.01 -4.56 -1.24
C VAL A 127 7.15 -3.84 -1.95
N ASN A 128 8.35 -3.92 -1.38
CA ASN A 128 9.54 -3.32 -1.97
C ASN A 128 9.99 -4.06 -3.25
N MET A 129 9.95 -3.35 -4.37
CA MET A 129 10.44 -3.81 -5.68
C MET A 129 11.65 -3.00 -6.21
N GLY A 130 12.16 -2.04 -5.44
CA GLY A 130 13.33 -1.24 -5.82
C GLY A 130 14.63 -1.90 -5.38
N THR A 131 14.87 -1.98 -4.07
CA THR A 131 16.07 -2.63 -3.50
C THR A 131 15.84 -4.11 -3.15
N ARG A 132 14.60 -4.59 -3.23
CA ARG A 132 14.21 -5.99 -2.95
C ARG A 132 13.35 -6.54 -4.09
N GLY A 133 12.60 -7.61 -3.82
CA GLY A 133 11.76 -8.27 -4.81
C GLY A 133 11.15 -9.56 -4.28
N LEU A 134 11.03 -10.56 -5.14
CA LEU A 134 10.30 -11.82 -4.91
C LEU A 134 10.46 -12.44 -3.51
N LYS A 135 11.70 -12.68 -3.06
CA LYS A 135 11.95 -13.31 -1.76
C LYS A 135 11.31 -12.51 -0.62
N ALA A 136 11.54 -11.20 -0.61
CA ALA A 136 11.03 -10.32 0.44
C ALA A 136 9.50 -10.26 0.46
N ALA A 137 8.88 -10.20 -0.71
CA ALA A 137 7.42 -10.17 -0.83
C ALA A 137 6.77 -11.47 -0.31
N LEU A 138 7.36 -12.64 -0.61
CA LEU A 138 6.87 -13.92 -0.08
C LEU A 138 7.07 -14.05 1.43
N GLU A 139 8.21 -13.58 1.95
CA GLU A 139 8.46 -13.59 3.39
C GLU A 139 7.48 -12.66 4.14
N GLU A 140 7.18 -11.48 3.58
CA GLU A 140 6.18 -10.58 4.16
C GLU A 140 4.78 -11.18 4.10
N LEU A 141 4.41 -11.80 2.97
CA LEU A 141 3.13 -12.52 2.80
C LEU A 141 2.97 -13.64 3.84
N GLU A 142 3.99 -14.48 4.02
CA GLU A 142 3.98 -15.53 5.04
C GLU A 142 3.85 -14.95 6.45
N TYR A 143 4.56 -13.87 6.75
CA TYR A 143 4.47 -13.20 8.05
C TYR A 143 3.07 -12.68 8.34
N VAL A 144 2.47 -11.93 7.41
CA VAL A 144 1.19 -11.26 7.66
C VAL A 144 -0.01 -12.19 7.55
N ASN A 145 -0.03 -13.14 6.60
CA ASN A 145 -1.19 -13.99 6.33
C ASN A 145 -1.00 -15.47 6.75
N GLY A 146 0.23 -15.91 7.02
CA GLY A 146 0.50 -17.30 7.35
C GLY A 146 -0.21 -17.76 8.63
N ALA A 147 -0.76 -18.97 8.58
CA ALA A 147 -1.22 -19.66 9.78
C ALA A 147 -0.02 -20.00 10.69
N PRO A 148 -0.18 -19.96 12.03
CA PRO A 148 0.90 -20.36 12.95
C PRO A 148 1.44 -21.76 12.65
N GLY A 149 2.75 -21.94 12.83
CA GLY A 149 3.48 -23.19 12.56
C GLY A 149 4.67 -23.06 11.60
N THR A 150 4.87 -21.89 11.00
CA THR A 150 6.09 -21.55 10.22
C THR A 150 6.86 -20.43 10.91
N GLU A 151 8.15 -20.28 10.60
CA GLU A 151 9.02 -19.33 11.29
C GLU A 151 8.50 -17.89 11.23
N LEU A 152 8.03 -17.43 10.07
CA LEU A 152 7.59 -16.05 9.90
C LEU A 152 6.20 -15.81 10.50
N ALA A 153 5.27 -16.76 10.37
CA ALA A 153 3.97 -16.68 11.03
C ALA A 153 4.11 -16.73 12.56
N ASP A 154 4.96 -17.61 13.09
CA ASP A 154 5.24 -17.69 14.53
C ASP A 154 5.97 -16.44 15.03
N ARG A 155 6.78 -15.78 14.19
CA ARG A 155 7.36 -14.47 14.52
C ARG A 155 6.27 -13.41 14.69
N ARG A 156 5.26 -13.36 13.82
CA ARG A 156 4.10 -12.46 13.98
C ARG A 156 3.37 -12.73 15.30
N VAL A 157 3.16 -14.01 15.64
CA VAL A 157 2.56 -14.44 16.92
C VAL A 157 3.39 -13.95 18.11
N ARG A 158 4.72 -14.14 18.08
CA ARG A 158 5.64 -13.65 19.13
C ARG A 158 5.63 -12.12 19.26
N ASN A 159 5.35 -11.40 18.18
CA ASN A 159 5.20 -9.94 18.15
C ASN A 159 3.82 -9.47 18.65
N GLY A 160 2.97 -10.39 19.10
CA GLY A 160 1.71 -10.09 19.79
C GLY A 160 0.50 -9.94 18.86
N ILE A 161 0.59 -10.43 17.62
CA ILE A 161 -0.53 -10.52 16.69
C ILE A 161 -0.76 -11.99 16.41
N THR A 162 -1.77 -12.60 17.02
CA THR A 162 -1.95 -14.07 16.99
C THR A 162 -2.63 -14.55 15.72
N GLU A 163 -3.57 -13.78 15.21
CA GLU A 163 -4.36 -14.02 14.01
C GLU A 163 -3.69 -13.47 12.75
N PRO A 164 -3.76 -14.18 11.60
CA PRO A 164 -3.42 -13.59 10.31
C PRO A 164 -4.07 -12.22 10.13
N MET A 165 -3.35 -11.30 9.49
CA MET A 165 -3.83 -9.95 9.23
C MET A 165 -4.86 -9.90 8.10
N ASP A 166 -5.01 -10.99 7.35
CA ASP A 166 -5.93 -11.17 6.22
C ASP A 166 -5.80 -10.05 5.17
N ILE A 167 -4.56 -9.64 4.87
CA ILE A 167 -4.29 -8.61 3.87
C ILE A 167 -4.53 -9.22 2.49
N LYS A 168 -5.59 -8.76 1.83
CA LYS A 168 -6.02 -9.30 0.54
C LYS A 168 -5.43 -8.57 -0.64
N MET A 169 -5.29 -7.24 -0.57
CA MET A 169 -4.88 -6.41 -1.72
C MET A 169 -3.42 -5.97 -1.60
N TRP A 170 -2.62 -6.23 -2.64
CA TRP A 170 -1.18 -5.99 -2.60
C TRP A 170 -0.68 -5.20 -3.82
N CYS A 171 0.12 -4.15 -3.57
CA CYS A 171 0.85 -3.44 -4.62
C CYS A 171 2.23 -4.05 -4.82
N ILE A 172 2.54 -4.50 -6.02
CA ILE A 172 3.86 -5.05 -6.35
C ILE A 172 4.81 -3.90 -6.69
N GLY A 173 5.29 -3.18 -5.68
CA GLY A 173 6.15 -2.00 -5.85
C GLY A 173 5.40 -0.67 -5.84
N ASN A 174 6.07 0.36 -6.37
CA ASN A 174 5.52 1.71 -6.54
C ASN A 174 6.15 2.40 -7.76
N GLU A 175 5.33 2.88 -8.69
CA GLU A 175 5.72 3.86 -9.74
C GLU A 175 7.12 3.62 -10.34
N MET A 176 7.41 2.37 -10.69
CA MET A 176 8.76 1.94 -11.08
C MET A 176 9.22 2.54 -12.42
N ASP A 177 8.34 3.25 -13.13
CA ASP A 177 8.63 3.93 -14.40
C ASP A 177 9.29 5.30 -14.23
N GLY A 178 9.17 5.90 -13.04
CA GLY A 178 9.70 7.22 -12.74
C GLY A 178 11.22 7.22 -12.53
N PRO A 179 12.01 8.08 -13.21
CA PRO A 179 13.47 8.14 -13.02
C PRO A 179 13.91 8.60 -11.63
N TRP A 180 13.01 9.20 -10.83
CA TRP A 180 13.24 9.56 -9.43
C TRP A 180 13.15 8.37 -8.48
N GLN A 181 12.53 7.27 -8.92
CA GLN A 181 12.23 6.13 -8.07
C GLN A 181 13.50 5.34 -7.75
N VAL A 182 13.70 4.98 -6.48
CA VAL A 182 14.81 4.11 -6.09
C VAL A 182 14.62 2.75 -6.75
N GLY A 183 15.60 2.34 -7.56
CA GLY A 183 15.52 1.09 -8.29
C GLY A 183 14.52 1.10 -9.44
N HIS A 184 14.25 2.28 -10.05
CA HIS A 184 13.41 2.37 -11.25
C HIS A 184 13.81 1.34 -12.31
N MET A 185 12.83 0.91 -13.09
CA MET A 185 12.96 -0.17 -14.07
C MET A 185 12.47 0.30 -15.43
N SER A 186 13.00 -0.30 -16.48
CA SER A 186 12.36 -0.27 -17.80
C SER A 186 11.04 -1.07 -17.79
N PRO A 187 10.15 -0.86 -18.78
CA PRO A 187 8.91 -1.63 -18.90
C PRO A 187 9.13 -3.15 -18.88
N ASP A 188 10.16 -3.64 -19.58
CA ASP A 188 10.43 -5.08 -19.71
C ASP A 188 10.99 -5.68 -18.42
N GLU A 189 11.85 -4.93 -17.71
CA GLU A 189 12.38 -5.33 -16.41
C GLU A 189 11.25 -5.46 -15.38
N TYR A 190 10.38 -4.45 -15.28
CA TYR A 190 9.27 -4.47 -14.33
C TYR A 190 8.22 -5.52 -14.73
N ALA A 191 7.91 -5.69 -16.02
CA ALA A 191 7.01 -6.74 -16.49
C ALA A 191 7.51 -8.14 -16.08
N ALA A 192 8.80 -8.42 -16.26
CA ALA A 192 9.38 -9.70 -15.85
C ALA A 192 9.47 -9.86 -14.33
N ALA A 193 9.68 -8.77 -13.58
CA ALA A 193 9.70 -8.78 -12.13
C ALA A 193 8.30 -9.06 -11.55
N VAL A 194 7.28 -8.33 -12.00
CA VAL A 194 5.89 -8.49 -11.58
C VAL A 194 5.36 -9.86 -11.92
N ASP A 195 5.62 -10.38 -13.12
CA ASP A 195 5.19 -11.73 -13.52
C ASP A 195 5.65 -12.80 -12.51
N ARG A 196 6.94 -12.77 -12.13
CA ARG A 196 7.49 -13.69 -11.11
C ARG A 196 6.87 -13.51 -9.74
N VAL A 197 6.67 -12.26 -9.30
CA VAL A 197 6.13 -11.97 -7.97
C VAL A 197 4.64 -12.33 -7.90
N ALA A 198 3.86 -11.90 -8.88
CA ALA A 198 2.43 -12.14 -8.94
C ALA A 198 2.12 -13.65 -8.99
N HIS A 199 2.79 -14.39 -9.87
CA HIS A 199 2.64 -15.84 -9.96
C HIS A 199 2.96 -16.52 -8.62
N ALA A 200 4.09 -16.17 -7.98
CA ALA A 200 4.48 -16.81 -6.73
C ALA A 200 3.54 -16.48 -5.56
N MET A 201 3.07 -15.22 -5.47
CA MET A 201 2.11 -14.81 -4.45
C MET A 201 0.74 -15.48 -4.66
N LYS A 202 0.22 -15.55 -5.89
CA LYS A 202 -1.02 -16.28 -6.22
C LYS A 202 -0.88 -17.79 -6.00
N LEU A 203 0.30 -18.37 -6.23
CA LEU A 203 0.57 -19.77 -5.95
C LEU A 203 0.53 -20.06 -4.45
N ALA A 204 1.04 -19.14 -3.62
CA ALA A 204 0.96 -19.24 -2.17
C ALA A 204 -0.48 -19.04 -1.66
N GLU A 205 -1.18 -18.03 -2.18
CA GLU A 205 -2.55 -17.71 -1.79
C GLU A 205 -3.37 -17.19 -2.99
N SER A 206 -4.18 -18.07 -3.57
CA SER A 206 -4.97 -17.76 -4.79
C SER A 206 -6.03 -16.66 -4.60
N GLY A 207 -6.43 -16.38 -3.35
CA GLY A 207 -7.44 -15.38 -3.00
C GLY A 207 -6.93 -13.94 -2.95
N LEU A 208 -5.62 -13.71 -3.11
CA LEU A 208 -5.04 -12.37 -3.15
C LEU A 208 -5.55 -11.56 -4.33
N GLU A 209 -5.51 -10.24 -4.20
CA GLU A 209 -5.85 -9.26 -5.23
C GLU A 209 -4.60 -8.42 -5.52
N LEU A 210 -3.94 -8.66 -6.65
CA LEU A 210 -2.62 -8.11 -6.94
C LEU A 210 -2.69 -6.94 -7.90
N VAL A 211 -1.96 -5.87 -7.57
CA VAL A 211 -1.89 -4.62 -8.33
C VAL A 211 -0.51 -4.46 -8.93
N ALA A 212 -0.44 -4.43 -10.26
CA ALA A 212 0.74 -3.98 -10.98
C ALA A 212 0.76 -2.45 -11.05
N CYS A 213 1.92 -1.84 -10.88
CA CYS A 213 2.08 -0.40 -11.03
C CYS A 213 1.96 0.00 -12.51
N GLY A 214 0.97 0.82 -12.83
CA GLY A 214 0.95 1.58 -14.08
C GLY A 214 1.88 2.78 -14.03
N SER A 215 1.81 3.63 -15.03
CA SER A 215 2.65 4.81 -15.12
C SER A 215 2.36 5.84 -14.02
N SER A 216 3.42 6.53 -13.62
CA SER A 216 3.39 7.60 -12.60
C SER A 216 2.50 8.79 -12.97
N SER A 217 2.28 9.04 -14.27
CA SER A 217 1.34 10.04 -14.76
C SER A 217 1.06 9.89 -16.25
N ALA A 218 0.02 10.56 -16.74
CA ALA A 218 -0.25 10.67 -18.17
C ALA A 218 0.83 11.42 -18.98
N HIS A 219 1.78 12.07 -18.30
CA HIS A 219 2.88 12.80 -18.94
C HIS A 219 4.15 11.96 -19.11
N MET A 220 4.16 10.73 -18.59
CA MET A 220 5.31 9.84 -18.74
C MET A 220 5.53 9.47 -20.21
N PRO A 221 6.78 9.51 -20.73
CA PRO A 221 7.06 9.08 -22.11
C PRO A 221 6.64 7.64 -22.40
N THR A 222 6.59 6.81 -21.36
CA THR A 222 6.20 5.40 -21.42
C THR A 222 4.70 5.17 -21.20
N PHE A 223 3.90 6.19 -20.87
CA PHE A 223 2.47 6.05 -20.59
C PHE A 223 1.74 5.30 -21.72
N GLY A 224 0.91 4.32 -21.35
CA GLY A 224 0.19 3.42 -22.24
C GLY A 224 1.01 2.25 -22.78
N SER A 225 2.30 2.47 -23.08
CA SER A 225 3.22 1.39 -23.49
C SER A 225 3.74 0.58 -22.30
N TRP A 226 3.96 1.25 -21.16
CA TRP A 226 4.30 0.63 -19.88
C TRP A 226 3.27 -0.41 -19.47
N GLU A 227 2.01 0.01 -19.36
CA GLU A 227 0.90 -0.85 -18.95
C GLU A 227 0.72 -1.99 -19.94
N ARG A 228 0.84 -1.73 -21.25
CA ARG A 228 0.74 -2.77 -22.26
C ARG A 228 1.79 -3.86 -22.04
N SER A 229 3.06 -3.52 -21.86
CA SER A 229 4.12 -4.50 -21.65
C SER A 229 3.91 -5.31 -20.37
N VAL A 230 3.62 -4.62 -19.26
CA VAL A 230 3.46 -5.25 -17.94
C VAL A 230 2.24 -6.16 -17.91
N LEU A 231 1.08 -5.65 -18.32
CA LEU A 231 -0.18 -6.40 -18.26
C LEU A 231 -0.20 -7.55 -19.26
N THR A 232 0.39 -7.40 -20.44
CA THR A 232 0.47 -8.53 -21.40
C THR A 232 1.29 -9.68 -20.83
N LYS A 233 2.35 -9.38 -20.08
CA LYS A 233 3.26 -10.41 -19.56
C LYS A 233 2.72 -11.11 -18.32
N ALA A 234 2.13 -10.35 -17.39
CA ALA A 234 1.73 -10.85 -16.07
C ALA A 234 0.21 -11.04 -15.91
N TYR A 235 -0.55 -11.01 -17.01
CA TYR A 235 -2.03 -10.98 -17.03
C TYR A 235 -2.69 -12.00 -16.10
N ASP A 236 -2.29 -13.27 -16.18
CA ASP A 236 -2.98 -14.39 -15.54
C ASP A 236 -2.98 -14.33 -14.00
N ASN A 237 -2.10 -13.52 -13.41
CA ASN A 237 -1.91 -13.42 -11.96
C ASN A 237 -2.21 -12.03 -11.38
N LEU A 238 -2.68 -11.09 -12.20
CA LEU A 238 -2.99 -9.72 -11.79
C LEU A 238 -4.49 -9.47 -11.80
N ASP A 239 -4.95 -8.68 -10.84
CA ASP A 239 -6.36 -8.30 -10.70
C ASP A 239 -6.57 -6.81 -11.01
N PHE A 240 -5.54 -5.97 -10.78
CA PHE A 240 -5.61 -4.52 -10.97
C PHE A 240 -4.35 -3.95 -11.63
N VAL A 241 -4.53 -2.78 -12.26
CA VAL A 241 -3.46 -1.86 -12.68
C VAL A 241 -3.65 -0.54 -11.95
N SER A 242 -2.59 0.00 -11.36
CA SER A 242 -2.65 1.32 -10.70
C SER A 242 -2.56 2.45 -11.73
N CYS A 243 -3.17 3.60 -11.41
CA CYS A 243 -3.05 4.83 -12.20
C CYS A 243 -2.92 6.00 -11.23
N HIS A 244 -2.13 7.01 -11.60
CA HIS A 244 -1.85 8.16 -10.74
C HIS A 244 -2.09 9.46 -11.51
N ALA A 245 -2.80 10.39 -10.88
CA ALA A 245 -3.14 11.68 -11.46
C ALA A 245 -3.24 12.76 -10.37
N TYR A 246 -2.39 13.76 -10.47
CA TYR A 246 -2.40 14.95 -9.61
C TYR A 246 -2.68 16.18 -10.46
N TYR A 247 -3.45 17.12 -9.91
CA TYR A 247 -3.81 18.39 -10.56
C TYR A 247 -3.44 19.54 -9.63
N TYR A 248 -2.99 20.65 -10.20
CA TYR A 248 -2.59 21.87 -9.48
C TYR A 248 -3.37 23.09 -9.99
#